data_AF-A0A838LB06-F1
#
_entry.id   AF-A0A838LB06-F1
#
_cell.length_a   1.000
_cell.length_b   1.000
_cell.length_c   1.000
_cell.angle_alpha   90.00
_cell.angle_beta   90.00
_cell.angle_gamma   90.00
#
_symmetry.space_group_name_H-M   'P 1'
#
loop_
_entity.id
_entity.type
_entity.pdbx_description
1 polymer ?
#
loop_
_entity_poly.entity_id
_entity_poly.type
_entity_poly.pdbx_seq_one_letter_code
_entity_poly.pdbx_strand_id
1 'polypeptide(L)'
;MDNGPTQLANTVRKAAKLSGDLGIRTLDLQANIAALAERVTEQAATVERIGLDTDRLERDQQAVSIAAREAKEKASAASTVIDDSTRRLSAANANVVELIDQVSQIHAGLGSFNAALASVAQVTEAISRITSQVNLLALNATIEAARAGDAGRGFAVVAQEVKKLALETASATQKIDQAVKGLTVEADVMLHRIESGVDKARAAHTGTRQIEAMTAEVGGLMQGLSGDTDAVARSMESIVGSVSGVRHGIGALGDTSSDNATDLNQLSRLLSSVSDDTNALLQYIAESAVDIPDSPYIRFATDMAADIATKIEGAIAEGRVTLAEVMSENYRPIVGSHPQKYDHPIVPFVVPAARPHQEAARRLPGFFGLTVTDRNAFGPVAMPERSQPERQDKAWNEEYSRHQQIFAFADTVQQCKTTQPFLIKAYRRPIASGGVMLLKQVIASIHVGGRHWGILQLAYQDQG
;
A
#
# COMPACT_ATOMS: atom_id res chain seq x y z
N MET A 1 -10.11 70.55 -41.66
CA MET A 1 -10.64 69.18 -41.67
C MET A 1 -10.35 68.60 -40.29
N ASP A 2 -11.33 68.71 -39.40
CA ASP A 2 -11.18 68.38 -37.99
C ASP A 2 -11.74 66.96 -37.75
N ASN A 3 -10.87 65.96 -37.94
CA ASN A 3 -11.20 64.55 -37.71
C ASN A 3 -11.02 64.14 -36.22
N GLY A 4 -10.66 65.09 -35.34
CA GLY A 4 -10.33 64.84 -33.94
C GLY A 4 -11.45 64.21 -33.09
N PRO A 5 -12.72 64.68 -33.18
CA PRO A 5 -13.81 64.15 -32.35
C PRO A 5 -14.15 62.68 -32.66
N THR A 6 -14.16 62.32 -33.95
CA THR A 6 -14.48 60.95 -34.42
C THR A 6 -13.34 59.98 -34.11
N GLN A 7 -12.09 60.43 -34.15
CA GLN A 7 -10.94 59.60 -33.81
C GLN A 7 -10.86 59.31 -32.30
N LEU A 8 -11.15 60.30 -31.44
CA LEU A 8 -11.22 60.11 -30.00
C LEU A 8 -12.33 59.12 -29.62
N ALA A 9 -13.53 59.28 -30.19
CA ALA A 9 -14.65 58.38 -29.94
C ALA A 9 -14.34 56.92 -30.32
N ASN A 10 -13.69 56.71 -31.46
CA ASN A 10 -13.26 55.38 -31.89
C ASN A 10 -12.19 54.77 -30.97
N THR A 11 -11.25 55.59 -30.46
CA THR A 11 -10.21 55.12 -29.52
C THR A 11 -10.83 54.71 -28.18
N VAL A 12 -11.76 55.50 -27.65
CA VAL A 12 -12.47 55.19 -26.39
C VAL A 12 -13.29 53.91 -26.53
N ARG A 13 -13.97 53.72 -27.67
CA ARG A 13 -14.72 52.48 -27.95
C ARG A 13 -13.82 51.24 -27.99
N LYS A 14 -12.64 51.35 -28.62
CA LYS A 14 -11.64 50.27 -28.61
C LYS A 14 -11.08 50.00 -27.22
N ALA A 15 -10.86 51.04 -26.42
CA ALA A 15 -10.38 50.91 -25.05
C ALA A 15 -11.43 50.22 -24.15
N ALA A 16 -12.71 50.55 -24.27
CA ALA A 16 -13.80 49.88 -23.54
C ALA A 16 -13.82 48.38 -23.81
N LYS A 17 -13.80 48.01 -25.10
CA LYS A 17 -13.75 46.61 -25.53
C LYS A 17 -12.54 45.88 -24.93
N LEU A 18 -11.34 46.46 -25.07
CA LEU A 18 -10.12 45.88 -24.56
C LEU A 18 -10.14 45.72 -23.03
N SER A 19 -10.69 46.69 -22.30
CA SER A 19 -10.82 46.63 -20.83
C SER A 19 -11.78 45.53 -20.39
N GLY A 20 -12.91 45.37 -21.08
CA GLY A 20 -13.84 44.27 -20.86
C GLY A 20 -13.22 42.91 -21.12
N ASP A 21 -12.56 42.75 -22.28
CA ASP A 21 -11.84 41.53 -22.66
C ASP A 21 -10.73 41.18 -21.66
N LEU A 22 -10.01 42.19 -21.15
CA LEU A 22 -8.93 42.00 -20.18
C LEU A 22 -9.47 41.61 -18.79
N GLY A 23 -10.55 42.24 -18.32
CA GLY A 23 -11.21 41.85 -17.08
C GLY A 23 -11.68 40.39 -17.11
N ILE A 24 -12.25 39.97 -18.24
CA ILE A 24 -12.64 38.58 -18.50
C ILE A 24 -11.43 37.63 -18.41
N ARG A 25 -10.36 37.90 -19.17
CA ARG A 25 -9.15 37.05 -19.18
C ARG A 25 -8.48 36.97 -17.81
N THR A 26 -8.58 38.03 -17.02
CA THR A 26 -8.03 38.07 -15.66
C THR A 26 -8.80 37.12 -14.73
N LEU A 27 -10.13 37.09 -14.81
CA LEU A 27 -10.97 36.16 -14.06
C LEU A 27 -10.71 34.70 -14.46
N ASP A 28 -10.45 34.43 -15.74
CA ASP A 28 -10.05 33.10 -16.24
C ASP A 28 -8.73 32.64 -15.59
N LEU A 29 -7.74 33.53 -15.56
CA LEU A 29 -6.45 33.24 -14.96
C LEU A 29 -6.56 33.02 -13.44
N GLN A 30 -7.40 33.79 -12.73
CA GLN A 30 -7.62 33.58 -11.29
C GLN A 30 -8.15 32.18 -10.98
N ALA A 31 -9.12 31.69 -11.77
CA ALA A 31 -9.67 30.35 -11.59
C ALA A 31 -8.61 29.26 -11.85
N ASN A 32 -7.78 29.43 -12.89
CA ASN A 32 -6.70 28.51 -13.18
C ASN A 32 -5.63 28.49 -12.07
N ILE A 33 -5.32 29.65 -11.48
CA ILE A 33 -4.38 29.74 -10.36
C ILE A 33 -4.94 29.04 -9.11
N ALA A 34 -6.22 29.21 -8.81
CA ALA A 34 -6.84 28.53 -7.68
C ALA A 34 -6.77 27.00 -7.84
N ALA A 35 -7.10 26.49 -9.04
CA ALA A 35 -6.99 25.06 -9.34
C ALA A 35 -5.53 24.56 -9.28
N LEU A 36 -4.57 25.39 -9.69
CA LEU A 36 -3.15 25.04 -9.59
C LEU A 36 -2.66 25.03 -8.13
N ALA A 37 -3.13 25.95 -7.29
CA ALA A 37 -2.79 25.98 -5.87
C ALA A 37 -3.31 24.74 -5.12
N GLU A 38 -4.51 24.26 -5.47
CA GLU A 38 -5.05 23.01 -4.95
C GLU A 38 -4.15 21.82 -5.34
N ARG A 39 -3.76 21.72 -6.61
CA ARG A 39 -2.83 20.68 -7.09
C ARG A 39 -1.46 20.73 -6.40
N VAL A 40 -0.92 21.91 -6.14
CA VAL A 40 0.35 22.08 -5.41
C VAL A 40 0.21 21.58 -3.96
N THR A 41 -0.94 21.82 -3.33
CA THR A 41 -1.24 21.33 -1.98
C THR A 41 -1.35 19.80 -1.95
N GLU A 42 -2.03 19.19 -2.92
CA GLU A 42 -2.11 17.74 -3.08
C GLU A 42 -0.72 17.11 -3.34
N GLN A 43 0.10 17.79 -4.15
CA GLN A 43 1.48 17.38 -4.41
C GLN A 43 2.31 17.40 -3.13
N ALA A 44 2.22 18.45 -2.30
CA ALA A 44 2.93 18.53 -1.03
C ALA A 44 2.56 17.37 -0.08
N ALA A 45 1.27 17.05 0.04
CA ALA A 45 0.80 15.91 0.84
C ALA A 45 1.31 14.55 0.29
N THR A 46 1.48 14.45 -1.03
CA THR A 46 2.07 13.27 -1.67
C THR A 46 3.56 13.16 -1.35
N VAL A 47 4.31 14.27 -1.42
CA VAL A 47 5.74 14.33 -1.07
C VAL A 47 5.96 13.90 0.38
N GLU A 48 5.15 14.38 1.32
CA GLU A 48 5.23 13.99 2.73
C GLU A 48 5.02 12.47 2.92
N ARG A 49 4.04 11.89 2.23
CA ARG A 49 3.77 10.45 2.28
C ARG A 49 4.94 9.62 1.76
N ILE A 50 5.53 10.02 0.63
CA ILE A 50 6.72 9.37 0.07
C ILE A 50 7.88 9.48 1.07
N GLY A 51 8.01 10.61 1.79
CA GLY A 51 8.99 10.78 2.86
C GLY A 51 8.83 9.73 3.97
N LEU A 52 7.61 9.54 4.47
CA LEU A 52 7.32 8.53 5.49
C LEU A 52 7.59 7.09 5.01
N ASP A 53 7.24 6.79 3.76
CA ASP A 53 7.53 5.48 3.14
C ASP A 53 9.04 5.25 2.98
N THR A 54 9.80 6.30 2.69
CA THR A 54 11.27 6.27 2.61
C THR A 54 11.89 5.96 3.97
N ASP A 55 11.44 6.63 5.05
CA ASP A 55 11.91 6.36 6.42
C ASP A 55 11.54 4.94 6.91
N ARG A 56 10.42 4.39 6.42
CA ARG A 56 10.06 2.99 6.68
C ARG A 56 11.01 2.05 5.95
N LEU A 57 11.29 2.32 4.67
CA LEU A 57 12.20 1.52 3.86
C LEU A 57 13.62 1.49 4.45
N GLU A 58 14.13 2.60 5.00
CA GLU A 58 15.41 2.64 5.73
C GLU A 58 15.43 1.66 6.92
N ARG A 59 14.35 1.61 7.71
CA ARG A 59 14.24 0.69 8.86
C ARG A 59 14.17 -0.77 8.44
N ASP A 60 13.35 -1.08 7.43
CA ASP A 60 13.24 -2.44 6.88
C ASP A 60 14.59 -2.90 6.31
N GLN A 61 15.33 -1.98 5.68
CA GLN A 61 16.65 -2.21 5.13
C GLN A 61 17.70 -2.53 6.23
N GLN A 62 17.64 -1.84 7.37
CA GLN A 62 18.48 -2.18 8.52
C GLN A 62 18.14 -3.55 9.12
N ALA A 63 16.85 -3.88 9.25
CA ALA A 63 16.41 -5.16 9.79
C ALA A 63 16.87 -6.35 8.93
N VAL A 64 16.74 -6.24 7.61
CA VAL A 64 17.21 -7.28 6.68
C VAL A 64 18.74 -7.43 6.72
N SER A 65 19.48 -6.32 6.87
CA SER A 65 20.95 -6.38 7.02
C SER A 65 21.38 -7.16 8.26
N ILE A 66 20.71 -6.92 9.40
CA ILE A 66 20.95 -7.68 10.65
C ILE A 66 20.64 -9.15 10.45
N ALA A 67 19.47 -9.47 9.88
CA ALA A 67 19.06 -10.85 9.63
C ALA A 67 20.03 -11.60 8.69
N ALA A 68 20.52 -10.93 7.64
CA ALA A 68 21.51 -11.51 6.72
C ALA A 68 22.84 -11.82 7.43
N ARG A 69 23.29 -10.94 8.33
CA ARG A 69 24.49 -11.17 9.14
C ARG A 69 24.31 -12.35 10.10
N GLU A 70 23.19 -12.43 10.80
CA GLU A 70 22.89 -13.56 11.68
C GLU A 70 22.82 -14.89 10.91
N ALA A 71 22.22 -14.88 9.71
CA ALA A 71 22.17 -16.06 8.85
C ALA A 71 23.58 -16.51 8.43
N LYS A 72 24.48 -15.56 8.10
CA LYS A 72 25.88 -15.84 7.77
C LYS A 72 26.64 -16.45 8.94
N GLU A 73 26.46 -15.90 10.14
CA GLU A 73 27.08 -16.42 11.36
C GLU A 73 26.60 -17.86 11.66
N LYS A 74 25.29 -18.12 11.52
CA LYS A 74 24.72 -19.48 11.68
C LYS A 74 25.23 -20.45 10.62
N ALA A 75 25.35 -20.02 9.35
CA ALA A 75 25.90 -20.84 8.28
C ALA A 75 27.37 -21.20 8.54
N SER A 76 28.17 -20.25 9.02
CA SER A 76 29.58 -20.48 9.39
C SER A 76 29.71 -21.45 10.57
N ALA A 77 28.88 -21.30 11.61
CA ALA A 77 28.84 -22.22 12.74
C ALA A 77 28.45 -23.64 12.28
N ALA A 78 27.43 -23.77 11.42
CA ALA A 78 27.02 -25.05 10.86
C ALA A 78 28.13 -25.70 10.02
N SER A 79 28.85 -24.92 9.19
CA SER A 79 30.01 -25.40 8.43
C SER A 79 31.08 -26.00 9.35
N THR A 80 31.35 -25.37 10.49
CA THR A 80 32.31 -25.89 11.48
C THR A 80 31.85 -27.24 12.06
N VAL A 81 30.55 -27.38 12.35
CA VAL A 81 29.96 -28.65 12.82
C VAL A 81 30.02 -29.74 11.75
N ILE A 82 29.83 -29.39 10.48
CA ILE A 82 29.90 -30.30 9.34
C ILE A 82 31.34 -30.80 9.14
N ASP A 83 32.33 -29.93 9.25
CA ASP A 83 33.75 -30.31 9.17
C ASP A 83 34.15 -31.27 10.31
N ASP A 84 33.64 -31.03 11.52
CA ASP A 84 33.83 -31.95 12.65
C ASP A 84 33.12 -33.29 12.43
N SER A 85 31.88 -33.25 11.94
CA SER A 85 31.09 -34.45 11.64
C SER A 85 31.76 -35.31 10.56
N THR A 86 32.28 -34.69 9.50
CA THR A 86 33.01 -35.36 8.43
C THR A 86 34.24 -36.09 8.96
N ARG A 87 35.02 -35.44 9.85
CA ARG A 87 36.17 -36.08 10.51
C ARG A 87 35.76 -37.26 11.38
N ARG A 88 34.69 -37.12 12.16
CA ARG A 88 34.17 -38.21 13.02
C ARG A 88 33.64 -39.40 12.20
N LEU A 89 32.97 -39.14 11.09
CA LEU A 89 32.46 -40.18 10.20
C LEU A 89 33.59 -40.94 9.52
N SER A 90 34.62 -40.22 9.05
CA SER A 90 35.83 -40.86 8.48
C SER A 90 36.50 -41.80 9.50
N ALA A 91 36.60 -41.38 10.77
CA ALA A 91 37.12 -42.23 11.84
C ALA A 91 36.22 -43.43 12.15
N ALA A 92 34.90 -43.22 12.21
CA ALA A 92 33.94 -44.31 12.41
C ALA A 92 34.00 -45.34 11.28
N ASN A 93 34.14 -44.87 10.04
CA ASN A 93 34.28 -45.70 8.86
C ASN A 93 35.54 -46.56 8.92
N ALA A 94 36.69 -45.97 9.33
CA ALA A 94 37.93 -46.71 9.55
C ALA A 94 37.77 -47.80 10.63
N ASN A 95 37.13 -47.48 11.76
CA ASN A 95 36.87 -48.45 12.84
C ASN A 95 35.99 -49.61 12.37
N VAL A 96 34.98 -49.36 11.53
CA VAL A 96 34.12 -50.43 10.99
C VAL A 96 34.90 -51.32 10.02
N VAL A 97 35.77 -50.75 9.19
CA VAL A 97 36.65 -51.54 8.32
C VAL A 97 37.59 -52.44 9.15
N GLU A 98 38.18 -51.89 10.21
CA GLU A 98 39.01 -52.66 11.14
C GLU A 98 38.21 -53.79 11.81
N LEU A 99 36.99 -53.52 12.27
CA LEU A 99 36.11 -54.53 12.86
C LEU A 99 35.80 -55.67 11.88
N ILE A 100 35.51 -55.36 10.61
CA ILE A 100 35.26 -56.37 9.58
C ILE A 100 36.50 -57.26 9.38
N ASP A 101 37.70 -56.68 9.39
CA ASP A 101 38.94 -57.44 9.27
C ASP A 101 39.17 -58.34 10.49
N GLN A 102 39.02 -57.81 11.71
CA GLN A 102 39.13 -58.58 12.95
C GLN A 102 38.15 -59.77 12.99
N VAL A 103 36.89 -59.54 12.62
CA VAL A 103 35.87 -60.60 12.58
C VAL A 103 36.21 -61.65 11.52
N SER A 104 36.77 -61.24 10.37
CA SER A 104 37.24 -62.16 9.32
C SER A 104 38.41 -63.03 9.79
N GLN A 105 39.34 -62.46 10.57
CA GLN A 105 40.45 -63.21 11.17
C GLN A 105 39.95 -64.24 12.20
N ILE A 106 38.98 -63.87 13.04
CA ILE A 106 38.36 -64.80 14.01
C ILE A 106 37.66 -65.95 13.28
N HIS A 107 36.93 -65.66 12.19
CA HIS A 107 36.29 -66.67 11.35
C HIS A 107 37.31 -67.70 10.81
N ALA A 108 38.43 -67.23 10.27
CA ALA A 108 39.50 -68.10 9.77
C ALA A 108 40.16 -68.93 10.88
N GLY A 109 40.38 -68.33 12.06
CA GLY A 109 40.88 -69.02 13.24
C GLY A 109 39.95 -70.14 13.71
N LEU A 110 38.63 -69.91 13.70
CA LEU A 110 37.65 -70.92 14.07
C LEU A 110 37.57 -72.07 13.08
N GLY A 111 37.72 -71.79 11.78
CA GLY A 111 37.84 -72.83 10.76
C GLY A 111 39.03 -73.76 11.03
N SER A 112 40.18 -73.19 11.41
CA SER A 112 41.37 -73.95 11.79
C SER A 112 41.17 -74.74 13.09
N PHE A 113 40.46 -74.16 14.07
CA PHE A 113 40.10 -74.83 15.33
C PHE A 113 39.19 -76.05 15.10
N ASN A 114 38.17 -75.93 14.25
CA ASN A 114 37.30 -77.05 13.87
C ASN A 114 38.07 -78.17 13.17
N ALA A 115 39.02 -77.84 12.29
CA ALA A 115 39.89 -78.83 11.67
C ALA A 115 40.76 -79.57 12.70
N ALA A 116 41.27 -78.87 13.71
CA ALA A 116 42.02 -79.49 14.81
C ALA A 116 41.14 -80.42 15.65
N LEU A 117 39.92 -80.01 16.00
CA LEU A 117 38.95 -80.88 16.72
C LEU A 117 38.62 -82.14 15.92
N ALA A 118 38.44 -82.04 14.60
CA ALA A 118 38.21 -83.20 13.74
C ALA A 118 39.40 -84.18 13.74
N SER A 119 40.62 -83.66 13.75
CA SER A 119 41.83 -84.48 13.88
C SER A 119 41.90 -85.20 15.24
N VAL A 120 41.59 -84.49 16.34
CA VAL A 120 41.52 -85.09 17.69
C VAL A 120 40.44 -86.17 17.75
N ALA A 121 39.28 -85.96 17.13
CA ALA A 121 38.22 -86.96 17.04
C ALA A 121 38.69 -88.24 16.32
N GLN A 122 39.38 -88.11 15.18
CA GLN A 122 39.97 -89.25 14.45
C GLN A 122 40.98 -90.03 15.30
N VAL A 123 41.87 -89.34 16.01
CA VAL A 123 42.86 -89.98 16.89
C VAL A 123 42.16 -90.69 18.04
N THR A 124 41.15 -90.06 18.65
CA THR A 124 40.36 -90.63 19.76
C THR A 124 39.61 -91.89 19.30
N GLU A 125 39.04 -91.89 18.09
CA GLU A 125 38.40 -93.07 17.50
C GLU A 125 39.41 -94.19 17.26
N ALA A 126 40.59 -93.88 16.74
CA ALA A 126 41.66 -94.85 16.54
C ALA A 126 42.10 -95.49 17.87
N ILE A 127 42.28 -94.69 18.94
CA ILE A 127 42.61 -95.19 20.28
C ILE A 127 41.49 -96.08 20.81
N SER A 128 40.22 -95.69 20.64
CA SER A 128 39.07 -96.50 21.06
C SER A 128 39.05 -97.87 20.37
N ARG A 129 39.35 -97.92 19.07
CA ARG A 129 39.47 -99.19 18.31
C ARG A 129 40.63 -100.05 18.83
N ILE A 130 41.82 -99.47 19.03
CA ILE A 130 42.99 -100.16 19.58
C ILE A 130 42.64 -100.72 20.97
N THR A 131 42.03 -99.91 21.82
CA THR A 131 41.67 -100.28 23.18
C THR A 131 40.66 -101.42 23.22
N SER A 132 39.67 -101.40 22.32
CA SER A 132 38.70 -102.49 22.15
C SER A 132 39.39 -103.80 21.74
N GLN A 133 40.38 -103.71 20.84
CA GLN A 133 41.18 -104.86 20.40
C GLN A 133 42.08 -105.39 21.52
N VAL A 134 42.70 -104.51 22.31
CA VAL A 134 43.51 -104.88 23.49
C VAL A 134 42.64 -105.54 24.55
N ASN A 135 41.43 -105.03 24.81
CA ASN A 135 40.47 -105.64 25.73
C ASN A 135 40.07 -107.06 25.27
N LEU A 136 39.84 -107.27 23.97
CA LEU A 136 39.56 -108.60 23.40
C LEU A 136 40.77 -109.54 23.50
N LEU A 137 41.98 -109.06 23.22
CA LEU A 137 43.22 -109.82 23.38
C LEU A 137 43.45 -110.22 24.84
N ALA A 138 43.26 -109.29 25.78
CA ALA A 138 43.38 -109.53 27.20
C ALA A 138 42.31 -110.51 27.71
N LEU A 139 41.08 -110.43 27.18
CA LEU A 139 40.02 -111.40 27.47
C LEU A 139 40.41 -112.81 26.99
N ASN A 140 40.88 -112.95 25.75
CA ASN A 140 41.35 -114.23 25.20
C ASN A 140 42.53 -114.79 26.02
N ALA A 141 43.48 -113.94 26.41
CA ALA A 141 44.60 -114.33 27.27
C ALA A 141 44.14 -114.76 28.67
N THR A 142 43.14 -114.10 29.25
CA THR A 142 42.54 -114.49 30.54
C THR A 142 41.87 -115.87 30.45
N ILE A 143 41.16 -116.13 29.35
CA ILE A 143 40.51 -117.43 29.08
C ILE A 143 41.57 -118.54 28.96
N GLU A 144 42.63 -118.31 28.17
CA GLU A 144 43.67 -119.32 27.94
C GLU A 144 44.53 -119.56 29.20
N ALA A 145 44.79 -118.51 29.99
CA ALA A 145 45.45 -118.62 31.29
C ALA A 145 44.61 -119.43 32.30
N ALA A 146 43.28 -119.28 32.29
CA ALA A 146 42.38 -120.13 33.08
C ALA A 146 42.38 -121.60 32.61
N ARG A 147 42.56 -121.81 31.29
CA ARG A 147 42.62 -123.14 30.66
C ARG A 147 43.90 -123.91 31.00
N ALA A 148 45.00 -123.20 31.23
CA ALA A 148 46.29 -123.77 31.64
C ALA A 148 46.39 -124.15 33.14
N GLY A 149 45.34 -123.92 33.94
CA GLY A 149 45.29 -124.31 35.35
C GLY A 149 46.36 -123.60 36.21
N ASP A 150 47.05 -124.35 37.08
CA ASP A 150 48.04 -123.79 38.02
C ASP A 150 49.25 -123.14 37.32
N ALA A 151 49.63 -123.62 36.13
CA ALA A 151 50.74 -123.06 35.34
C ALA A 151 50.41 -121.67 34.75
N GLY A 152 49.12 -121.32 34.65
CA GLY A 152 48.64 -120.07 34.04
C GLY A 152 48.37 -118.92 35.01
N ARG A 153 48.47 -119.12 36.34
CA ARG A 153 48.07 -118.11 37.36
C ARG A 153 48.76 -116.76 37.19
N GLY A 154 50.07 -116.74 36.91
CA GLY A 154 50.82 -115.50 36.71
C GLY A 154 50.36 -114.72 35.47
N PHE A 155 50.07 -115.44 34.38
CA PHE A 155 49.54 -114.86 33.14
C PHE A 155 48.09 -114.36 33.30
N ALA A 156 47.26 -115.05 34.09
CA ALA A 156 45.89 -114.62 34.37
C ALA A 156 45.84 -113.26 35.08
N VAL A 157 46.73 -113.02 36.06
CA VAL A 157 46.82 -111.73 36.77
C VAL A 157 47.21 -110.60 35.82
N VAL A 158 48.23 -110.81 34.97
CA VAL A 158 48.65 -109.80 33.99
C VAL A 158 47.54 -109.54 32.96
N ALA A 159 46.88 -110.58 32.45
CA ALA A 159 45.78 -110.42 31.49
C ALA A 159 44.58 -109.66 32.10
N GLN A 160 44.25 -109.90 33.37
CA GLN A 160 43.21 -109.17 34.10
C GLN A 160 43.56 -107.68 34.26
N GLU A 161 44.82 -107.36 34.58
CA GLU A 161 45.28 -105.98 34.71
C GLU A 161 45.30 -105.26 33.36
N VAL A 162 45.76 -105.90 32.28
CA VAL A 162 45.69 -105.35 30.91
C VAL A 162 44.24 -105.11 30.49
N LYS A 163 43.32 -106.04 30.80
CA LYS A 163 41.88 -105.87 30.54
C LYS A 163 41.31 -104.66 31.28
N LYS A 164 41.69 -104.49 32.55
CA LYS A 164 41.27 -103.34 33.36
C LYS A 164 41.79 -102.03 32.79
N LEU A 165 43.09 -101.93 32.44
CA LEU A 165 43.66 -100.76 31.78
C LEU A 165 42.97 -100.45 30.45
N ALA A 166 42.61 -101.47 29.67
CA ALA A 166 41.87 -101.27 28.43
C ALA A 166 40.47 -100.70 28.70
N LEU A 167 39.73 -101.20 29.68
CA LEU A 167 38.42 -100.63 30.04
C LEU A 167 38.52 -99.19 30.56
N GLU A 168 39.52 -98.88 31.38
CA GLU A 168 39.80 -97.51 31.85
C GLU A 168 40.15 -96.58 30.69
N THR A 169 40.99 -97.05 29.75
CA THR A 169 41.36 -96.29 28.55
C THR A 169 40.16 -96.05 27.64
N ALA A 170 39.26 -97.03 27.49
CA ALA A 170 38.03 -96.91 26.71
C ALA A 170 37.08 -95.87 27.33
N SER A 171 36.93 -95.89 28.66
CA SER A 171 36.16 -94.89 29.38
C SER A 171 36.75 -93.48 29.22
N ALA A 172 38.08 -93.35 29.31
CA ALA A 172 38.76 -92.08 29.10
C ALA A 172 38.58 -91.56 27.67
N THR A 173 38.73 -92.41 26.65
CA THR A 173 38.49 -92.03 25.25
C THR A 173 37.04 -91.63 24.98
N GLN A 174 36.07 -92.31 25.60
CA GLN A 174 34.66 -91.91 25.50
C GLN A 174 34.40 -90.51 26.09
N LYS A 175 35.05 -90.17 27.22
CA LYS A 175 34.96 -88.82 27.80
C LYS A 175 35.59 -87.78 26.88
N ILE A 176 36.72 -88.09 26.24
CA ILE A 176 37.36 -87.20 25.26
C ILE A 176 36.45 -87.00 24.05
N ASP A 177 35.84 -88.07 23.51
CA ASP A 177 34.89 -87.97 22.39
C ASP A 177 33.69 -87.06 22.73
N GLN A 178 33.11 -87.21 23.92
CA GLN A 178 32.04 -86.31 24.39
C GLN A 178 32.50 -84.85 24.49
N ALA A 179 33.69 -84.60 25.04
CA ALA A 179 34.25 -83.26 25.15
C ALA A 179 34.51 -82.63 23.77
N VAL A 180 35.08 -83.40 22.83
CA VAL A 180 35.32 -82.94 21.45
C VAL A 180 33.99 -82.62 20.77
N LYS A 181 32.96 -83.47 20.88
CA LYS A 181 31.63 -83.18 20.33
C LYS A 181 31.02 -81.90 20.91
N GLY A 182 31.14 -81.70 22.22
CA GLY A 182 30.70 -80.46 22.88
C GLY A 182 31.42 -79.22 22.34
N LEU A 183 32.74 -79.29 22.21
CA LEU A 183 33.55 -78.19 21.64
C LEU A 183 33.21 -77.92 20.17
N THR A 184 32.92 -78.95 19.36
CA THR A 184 32.50 -78.78 17.97
C THR A 184 31.16 -78.05 17.87
N VAL A 185 30.19 -78.40 18.72
CA VAL A 185 28.89 -77.69 18.77
C VAL A 185 29.08 -76.23 19.17
N GLU A 186 29.89 -75.95 20.18
CA GLU A 186 30.16 -74.57 20.61
C GLU A 186 30.87 -73.75 19.52
N ALA A 187 31.81 -74.37 18.80
CA ALA A 187 32.48 -73.75 17.66
C ALA A 187 31.50 -73.43 16.52
N ASP A 188 30.55 -74.32 16.22
CA ASP A 188 29.51 -74.08 15.22
C ASP A 188 28.58 -72.93 15.61
N VAL A 189 28.19 -72.85 16.88
CA VAL A 189 27.42 -71.71 17.42
C VAL A 189 28.22 -70.40 17.31
N MET A 190 29.52 -70.42 17.58
CA MET A 190 30.39 -69.26 17.40
C MET A 190 30.49 -68.82 15.94
N LEU A 191 30.57 -69.74 14.97
CA LEU A 191 30.56 -69.40 13.54
C LEU A 191 29.31 -68.63 13.15
N HIS A 192 28.12 -69.12 13.52
CA HIS A 192 26.86 -68.44 13.23
C HIS A 192 26.80 -67.03 13.86
N ARG A 193 27.35 -66.85 15.07
CA ARG A 193 27.43 -65.52 15.72
C ARG A 193 28.39 -64.58 14.98
N ILE A 194 29.50 -65.10 14.48
CA ILE A 194 30.48 -64.34 13.69
C ILE A 194 29.87 -63.89 12.37
N GLU A 195 29.19 -64.78 11.63
CA GLU A 195 28.50 -64.43 10.38
C GLU A 195 27.49 -63.30 10.60
N SER A 196 26.65 -63.41 11.64
CA SER A 196 25.72 -62.35 12.03
C SER A 196 26.45 -61.04 12.40
N GLY A 197 27.62 -61.14 13.03
CA GLY A 197 28.48 -60.00 13.34
C GLY A 197 29.01 -59.29 12.08
N VAL A 198 29.46 -60.05 11.07
CA VAL A 198 29.90 -59.51 9.78
C VAL A 198 28.77 -58.76 9.09
N ASP A 199 27.58 -59.35 9.03
CA ASP A 199 26.43 -58.71 8.36
C ASP A 199 26.04 -57.40 9.04
N LYS A 200 26.05 -57.36 10.38
CA LYS A 200 25.82 -56.12 11.14
C LYS A 200 26.90 -55.08 10.89
N ALA A 201 28.17 -55.48 10.83
CA ALA A 201 29.27 -54.56 10.54
C ALA A 201 29.18 -53.98 9.12
N ARG A 202 28.81 -54.80 8.13
CA ARG A 202 28.55 -54.34 6.75
C ARG A 202 27.37 -53.38 6.66
N ALA A 203 26.29 -53.64 7.39
CA ALA A 203 25.16 -52.73 7.48
C ALA A 203 25.57 -51.39 8.10
N ALA A 204 26.35 -51.41 9.19
CA ALA A 204 26.89 -50.20 9.82
C ALA A 204 27.83 -49.41 8.89
N HIS A 205 28.65 -50.10 8.09
CA HIS A 205 29.52 -49.47 7.08
C HIS A 205 28.70 -48.72 6.02
N THR A 206 27.67 -49.38 5.49
CA THR A 206 26.75 -48.77 4.51
C THR A 206 26.02 -47.57 5.10
N GLY A 207 25.52 -47.69 6.33
CA GLY A 207 24.85 -46.59 7.03
C GLY A 207 25.78 -45.39 7.27
N THR A 208 27.04 -45.63 7.65
CA THR A 208 28.03 -44.56 7.86
C THR A 208 28.30 -43.80 6.56
N ARG A 209 28.44 -44.50 5.43
CA ARG A 209 28.60 -43.86 4.10
C ARG A 209 27.40 -43.02 3.68
N GLN A 210 26.18 -43.45 3.99
CA GLN A 210 24.98 -42.64 3.73
C GLN A 210 24.98 -41.35 4.55
N ILE A 211 25.40 -41.42 5.82
CA ILE A 211 25.53 -40.23 6.68
C ILE A 211 26.64 -39.30 6.16
N GLU A 212 27.76 -39.84 5.65
CA GLU A 212 28.82 -39.04 5.01
C GLU A 212 28.27 -38.26 3.80
N ALA A 213 27.51 -38.90 2.92
CA ALA A 213 26.91 -38.26 1.76
C ALA A 213 25.93 -37.13 2.16
N MET A 214 25.06 -37.39 3.14
CA MET A 214 24.15 -36.37 3.68
C MET A 214 24.92 -35.20 4.32
N THR A 215 25.99 -35.48 5.06
CA THR A 215 26.80 -34.45 5.71
C THR A 215 27.48 -33.54 4.67
N ALA A 216 27.96 -34.12 3.57
CA ALA A 216 28.51 -33.37 2.44
C ALA A 216 27.46 -32.48 1.75
N GLU A 217 26.23 -33.01 1.56
CA GLU A 217 25.12 -32.24 0.99
C GLU A 217 24.76 -31.03 1.87
N VAL A 218 24.64 -31.23 3.18
CA VAL A 218 24.40 -30.13 4.13
C VAL A 218 25.55 -29.13 4.11
N GLY A 219 26.79 -29.57 3.92
CA GLY A 219 27.96 -28.71 3.72
C GLY A 219 27.81 -27.79 2.51
N GLY A 220 27.41 -28.34 1.37
CA GLY A 220 27.11 -27.57 0.16
C GLY A 220 26.00 -26.55 0.37
N LEU A 221 24.92 -26.93 1.07
CA LEU A 221 23.83 -26.02 1.41
C LEU A 221 24.28 -24.84 2.30
N MET A 222 25.14 -25.09 3.29
CA MET A 222 25.67 -24.02 4.16
C MET A 222 26.59 -23.06 3.39
N GLN A 223 27.38 -23.57 2.44
CA GLN A 223 28.21 -22.75 1.57
C GLN A 223 27.36 -21.89 0.62
N GLY A 224 26.29 -22.47 0.04
CA GLY A 224 25.30 -21.75 -0.75
C GLY A 224 24.63 -20.63 0.06
N LEU A 225 24.17 -20.95 1.28
CA LEU A 225 23.56 -19.98 2.18
C LEU A 225 24.51 -18.81 2.51
N SER A 226 25.80 -19.08 2.74
CA SER A 226 26.79 -18.01 2.93
C SER A 226 26.91 -17.12 1.69
N GLY A 227 26.93 -17.71 0.49
CA GLY A 227 26.96 -16.96 -0.77
C GLY A 227 25.72 -16.09 -0.98
N ASP A 228 24.54 -16.62 -0.66
CA ASP A 228 23.28 -15.88 -0.74
C ASP A 228 23.25 -14.72 0.25
N THR A 229 23.73 -14.91 1.48
CA THR A 229 23.81 -13.82 2.47
C THR A 229 24.76 -12.69 2.03
N ASP A 230 25.86 -13.00 1.34
CA ASP A 230 26.75 -11.99 0.76
C ASP A 230 26.09 -11.25 -0.42
N ALA A 231 25.28 -11.94 -1.23
CA ALA A 231 24.51 -11.31 -2.29
C ALA A 231 23.43 -10.36 -1.73
N VAL A 232 22.74 -10.78 -0.65
CA VAL A 232 21.80 -9.93 0.07
C VAL A 232 22.51 -8.69 0.61
N ALA A 233 23.65 -8.83 1.28
CA ALA A 233 24.41 -7.70 1.82
C ALA A 233 24.75 -6.64 0.74
N ARG A 234 25.23 -7.07 -0.44
CA ARG A 234 25.50 -6.17 -1.57
C ARG A 234 24.23 -5.50 -2.11
N SER A 235 23.11 -6.23 -2.16
CA SER A 235 21.82 -5.65 -2.55
C SER A 235 21.38 -4.56 -1.57
N MET A 236 21.57 -4.79 -0.27
CA MET A 236 21.26 -3.81 0.77
C MET A 236 22.08 -2.53 0.62
N GLU A 237 23.36 -2.61 0.30
CA GLU A 237 24.20 -1.43 0.03
C GLU A 237 23.70 -0.61 -1.16
N SER A 238 23.25 -1.27 -2.23
CA SER A 238 22.65 -0.59 -3.40
C SER A 238 21.32 0.09 -3.05
N ILE A 239 20.50 -0.56 -2.21
CA ILE A 239 19.23 0.01 -1.72
C ILE A 239 19.51 1.26 -0.88
N VAL A 240 20.52 1.26 0.00
CA VAL A 240 20.92 2.45 0.77
C VAL A 240 21.18 3.64 -0.16
N GLY A 241 21.96 3.44 -1.22
CA GLY A 241 22.25 4.50 -2.19
C GLY A 241 20.99 5.01 -2.90
N SER A 242 20.11 4.09 -3.29
CA SER A 242 18.83 4.41 -3.95
C SER A 242 17.90 5.21 -3.04
N VAL A 243 17.76 4.79 -1.78
CA VAL A 243 16.97 5.46 -0.75
C VAL A 243 17.50 6.86 -0.46
N SER A 244 18.82 7.02 -0.35
CA SER A 244 19.45 8.33 -0.22
C SER A 244 19.14 9.24 -1.42
N GLY A 245 19.14 8.71 -2.64
CA GLY A 245 18.77 9.45 -3.85
C GLY A 245 17.30 9.88 -3.84
N VAL A 246 16.39 8.98 -3.43
CA VAL A 246 14.96 9.28 -3.27
C VAL A 246 14.75 10.37 -2.22
N ARG A 247 15.41 10.29 -1.06
CA ARG A 247 15.34 11.28 0.01
C ARG A 247 15.77 12.67 -0.47
N HIS A 248 16.84 12.74 -1.25
CA HIS A 248 17.28 14.00 -1.86
C HIS A 248 16.24 14.56 -2.84
N GLY A 249 15.66 13.71 -3.69
CA GLY A 249 14.60 14.09 -4.62
C GLY A 249 13.32 14.59 -3.93
N ILE A 250 12.91 13.96 -2.82
CA ILE A 250 11.79 14.40 -1.98
C ILE A 250 12.06 15.79 -1.40
N GLY A 251 13.27 16.04 -0.90
CA GLY A 251 13.66 17.35 -0.41
C GLY A 251 13.53 18.44 -1.48
N ALA A 252 14.11 18.21 -2.66
CA ALA A 252 14.02 19.14 -3.78
C ALA A 252 12.57 19.38 -4.26
N LEU A 253 11.73 18.33 -4.26
CA LEU A 253 10.30 18.46 -4.56
C LEU A 253 9.55 19.26 -3.50
N GLY A 254 9.86 19.05 -2.23
CA GLY A 254 9.28 19.81 -1.11
C GLY A 254 9.59 21.30 -1.23
N ASP A 255 10.85 21.65 -1.48
CA ASP A 255 11.29 23.03 -1.71
C ASP A 255 10.55 23.65 -2.91
N THR A 256 10.52 22.94 -4.05
CA THR A 256 9.83 23.40 -5.26
C THR A 256 8.32 23.59 -5.04
N SER A 257 7.67 22.70 -4.29
CA SER A 257 6.25 22.82 -3.95
C SER A 257 5.98 24.04 -3.06
N SER A 258 6.86 24.32 -2.10
CA SER A 258 6.77 25.51 -1.24
C SER A 258 6.95 26.80 -2.04
N ASP A 259 7.92 26.83 -2.95
CA ASP A 259 8.15 27.97 -3.85
C ASP A 259 6.93 28.20 -4.76
N ASN A 260 6.42 27.14 -5.40
CA ASN A 260 5.21 27.22 -6.23
C ASN A 260 3.99 27.74 -5.44
N ALA A 261 3.79 27.29 -4.20
CA ALA A 261 2.69 27.78 -3.37
C ALA A 261 2.83 29.29 -3.07
N THR A 262 4.05 29.75 -2.83
CA THR A 262 4.36 31.17 -2.61
C THR A 262 4.09 32.00 -3.88
N ASP A 263 4.57 31.53 -5.03
CA ASP A 263 4.40 32.18 -6.32
C ASP A 263 2.92 32.27 -6.73
N LEU A 264 2.14 31.20 -6.52
CA LEU A 264 0.70 31.20 -6.81
C LEU A 264 -0.06 32.17 -5.93
N ASN A 265 0.29 32.27 -4.64
CA ASN A 265 -0.29 33.27 -3.75
C ASN A 265 0.06 34.71 -4.16
N GLN A 266 1.26 34.94 -4.69
CA GLN A 266 1.64 36.24 -5.24
C GLN A 266 0.89 36.56 -6.55
N LEU A 267 0.83 35.60 -7.47
CA LEU A 267 0.11 35.75 -8.74
C LEU A 267 -1.40 35.97 -8.52
N SER A 268 -2.01 35.26 -7.56
CA SER A 268 -3.41 35.46 -7.19
C SER A 268 -3.68 36.91 -6.77
N ARG A 269 -2.85 37.47 -5.87
CA ARG A 269 -2.94 38.87 -5.44
C ARG A 269 -2.75 39.86 -6.60
N LEU A 270 -1.79 39.60 -7.47
CA LEU A 270 -1.54 40.45 -8.64
C LEU A 270 -2.74 40.46 -9.60
N LEU A 271 -3.32 39.29 -9.90
CA LEU A 271 -4.50 39.20 -10.77
C LEU A 271 -5.73 39.86 -10.14
N SER A 272 -5.91 39.80 -8.82
CA SER A 272 -6.97 40.57 -8.15
C SER A 272 -6.80 42.06 -8.37
N SER A 273 -5.58 42.59 -8.19
CA SER A 273 -5.28 44.00 -8.49
C SER A 273 -5.56 44.36 -9.95
N VAL A 274 -5.14 43.52 -10.90
CA VAL A 274 -5.40 43.74 -12.34
C VAL A 274 -6.91 43.69 -12.64
N SER A 275 -7.66 42.82 -11.96
CA SER A 275 -9.11 42.75 -12.11
C SER A 275 -9.79 44.02 -11.60
N ASP A 276 -9.32 44.56 -10.48
CA ASP A 276 -9.82 45.83 -9.93
C ASP A 276 -9.48 47.01 -10.86
N ASP A 277 -8.24 47.06 -11.37
CA ASP A 277 -7.79 48.11 -12.30
C ASP A 277 -8.56 48.07 -13.63
N THR A 278 -8.84 46.88 -14.17
CA THR A 278 -9.61 46.73 -15.42
C THR A 278 -11.08 47.10 -15.26
N ASN A 279 -11.68 46.81 -14.11
CA ASN A 279 -13.03 47.28 -13.78
C ASN A 279 -13.05 48.80 -13.60
N ALA A 280 -12.05 49.39 -12.95
CA ALA A 280 -11.94 50.85 -12.79
C ALA A 280 -11.75 51.56 -14.15
N LEU A 281 -10.91 51.01 -15.04
CA LEU A 281 -10.77 51.54 -16.40
C LEU A 281 -12.08 51.46 -17.20
N LEU A 282 -12.79 50.32 -17.11
CA LEU A 282 -14.08 50.17 -17.76
C LEU A 282 -15.10 51.19 -17.23
N GLN A 283 -15.10 51.44 -15.91
CA GLN A 283 -15.93 52.45 -15.26
C GLN A 283 -15.60 53.86 -15.80
N TYR A 284 -14.33 54.28 -15.80
CA TYR A 284 -13.95 55.61 -16.30
C TYR A 284 -14.28 55.82 -17.78
N ILE A 285 -14.16 54.77 -18.59
CA ILE A 285 -14.53 54.81 -20.00
C ILE A 285 -16.05 54.92 -20.15
N ALA A 286 -16.81 54.18 -19.35
CA ALA A 286 -18.27 54.22 -19.34
C ALA A 286 -18.84 55.58 -18.87
N GLU A 287 -18.13 56.28 -18.00
CA GLU A 287 -18.47 57.65 -17.56
C GLU A 287 -18.08 58.73 -18.57
N SER A 288 -17.34 58.38 -19.62
CA SER A 288 -16.98 59.33 -20.68
C SER A 288 -18.19 59.70 -21.54
N ALA A 289 -18.15 60.88 -22.17
CA ALA A 289 -19.22 61.34 -23.06
C ALA A 289 -19.31 60.58 -24.39
N VAL A 290 -18.55 59.50 -24.56
CA VAL A 290 -18.49 58.71 -25.80
C VAL A 290 -19.39 57.49 -25.69
N ASP A 291 -20.18 57.23 -26.73
CA ASP A 291 -21.02 56.04 -26.83
C ASP A 291 -20.16 54.78 -27.10
N ILE A 292 -20.12 53.90 -26.09
CA ILE A 292 -19.43 52.60 -26.08
C ILE A 292 -20.43 51.45 -26.25
N PRO A 293 -19.99 50.20 -26.52
CA PRO A 293 -20.91 49.08 -26.72
C PRO A 293 -21.81 48.81 -25.51
N ASP A 294 -21.33 49.16 -24.32
CA ASP A 294 -22.05 49.01 -23.06
C ASP A 294 -23.04 50.15 -22.75
N SER A 295 -22.96 51.28 -23.47
CA SER A 295 -23.79 52.47 -23.23
C SER A 295 -25.31 52.24 -23.36
N PRO A 296 -25.83 51.41 -24.29
CA PRO A 296 -27.25 51.08 -24.32
C PRO A 296 -27.75 50.40 -23.04
N TYR A 297 -26.94 49.52 -22.43
CA TYR A 297 -27.27 48.83 -21.19
C TYR A 297 -27.19 49.78 -19.99
N ILE A 298 -26.18 50.66 -19.98
CA ILE A 298 -26.02 51.70 -18.96
C ILE A 298 -27.23 52.63 -18.96
N ARG A 299 -27.60 53.20 -20.11
CA ARG A 299 -28.77 54.06 -20.25
C ARG A 299 -30.06 53.34 -19.83
N PHE A 300 -30.26 52.11 -20.32
CA PHE A 300 -31.43 51.33 -19.96
C PHE A 300 -31.55 51.15 -18.44
N ALA A 301 -30.44 50.78 -17.78
CA ALA A 301 -30.40 50.56 -16.34
C ALA A 301 -30.65 51.85 -15.55
N THR A 302 -30.03 52.96 -15.94
CA THR A 302 -30.19 54.26 -15.26
C THR A 302 -31.58 54.85 -15.48
N ASP A 303 -32.13 54.74 -16.70
CA ASP A 303 -33.48 55.23 -17.03
C ASP A 303 -34.54 54.42 -16.28
N MET A 304 -34.38 53.10 -16.19
CA MET A 304 -35.25 52.25 -15.39
C MET A 304 -35.16 52.60 -13.90
N ALA A 305 -33.95 52.80 -13.36
CA ALA A 305 -33.76 53.18 -11.96
C ALA A 305 -34.47 54.52 -11.65
N ALA A 306 -34.35 55.50 -12.54
CA ALA A 306 -35.02 56.80 -12.43
C ALA A 306 -36.55 56.70 -12.55
N ASP A 307 -37.08 55.88 -13.47
CA ASP A 307 -38.53 55.67 -13.61
C ASP A 307 -39.12 54.93 -12.40
N ILE A 308 -38.43 53.92 -11.86
CA ILE A 308 -38.82 53.27 -10.61
C ILE A 308 -38.89 54.29 -9.47
N ALA A 309 -37.83 55.09 -9.31
CA ALA A 309 -37.80 56.16 -8.31
C ALA A 309 -38.99 57.12 -8.48
N THR A 310 -39.21 57.62 -9.69
CA THR A 310 -40.30 58.56 -10.02
C THR A 310 -41.68 57.99 -9.68
N LYS A 311 -41.93 56.70 -9.98
CA LYS A 311 -43.20 56.03 -9.65
C LYS A 311 -43.41 55.85 -8.15
N ILE A 312 -42.35 55.57 -7.41
CA ILE A 312 -42.40 55.49 -5.94
C ILE A 312 -42.64 56.89 -5.36
N GLU A 313 -41.95 57.91 -5.86
CA GLU A 313 -42.13 59.31 -5.42
C GLU A 313 -43.54 59.83 -5.73
N GLY A 314 -44.11 59.47 -6.87
CA GLY A 314 -45.52 59.75 -7.18
C GLY A 314 -46.48 59.10 -6.17
N ALA A 315 -46.23 57.84 -5.79
CA ALA A 315 -47.00 57.18 -4.74
C ALA A 315 -46.86 57.86 -3.36
N ILE A 316 -45.69 58.42 -3.06
CA ILE A 316 -45.46 59.22 -1.85
C ILE A 316 -46.25 60.54 -1.91
N ALA A 317 -46.19 61.25 -3.03
CA ALA A 317 -46.89 62.51 -3.23
C ALA A 317 -48.42 62.34 -3.14
N GLU A 318 -48.94 61.20 -3.59
CA GLU A 318 -50.35 60.83 -3.48
C GLU A 318 -50.76 60.30 -2.08
N GLY A 319 -49.81 60.20 -1.14
CA GLY A 319 -50.07 59.70 0.22
C GLY A 319 -50.35 58.20 0.30
N ARG A 320 -50.03 57.41 -0.74
CA ARG A 320 -50.22 55.95 -0.75
C ARG A 320 -49.16 55.19 0.05
N VAL A 321 -47.99 55.80 0.25
CA VAL A 321 -46.89 55.29 1.09
C VAL A 321 -46.03 56.45 1.57
N THR A 322 -45.44 56.38 2.75
CA THR A 322 -44.52 57.41 3.26
C THR A 322 -43.08 57.09 2.92
N LEU A 323 -42.22 58.11 2.82
CA LEU A 323 -40.77 57.90 2.64
C LEU A 323 -40.16 57.05 3.76
N ALA A 324 -40.69 57.14 4.99
CA ALA A 324 -40.26 56.31 6.12
C ALA A 324 -40.59 54.83 5.91
N GLU A 325 -41.78 54.52 5.37
CA GLU A 325 -42.17 53.14 5.03
C GLU A 325 -41.37 52.59 3.86
N VAL A 326 -41.06 53.41 2.85
CA VAL A 326 -40.17 53.01 1.73
C VAL A 326 -38.76 52.67 2.23
N MET A 327 -38.24 53.44 3.18
CA MET A 327 -36.88 53.32 3.72
C MET A 327 -36.78 52.40 4.95
N SER A 328 -37.89 51.79 5.36
CA SER A 328 -37.98 50.93 6.53
C SER A 328 -37.10 49.69 6.38
N GLU A 329 -36.51 49.26 7.50
CA GLU A 329 -35.73 48.00 7.58
C GLU A 329 -36.55 46.91 8.29
N ASN A 330 -37.84 47.17 8.53
CA ASN A 330 -38.78 46.23 9.12
C ASN A 330 -39.37 45.30 8.06
N TYR A 331 -38.63 44.25 7.73
CA TYR A 331 -39.07 43.18 6.84
C TYR A 331 -39.91 42.15 7.62
N ARG A 332 -41.18 41.99 7.26
CA ARG A 332 -42.09 41.09 7.99
C ARG A 332 -42.03 39.68 7.39
N PRO A 333 -41.52 38.67 8.10
CA PRO A 333 -41.41 37.32 7.55
C PRO A 333 -42.79 36.75 7.20
N ILE A 334 -42.94 36.20 6.00
CA ILE A 334 -44.14 35.50 5.56
C ILE A 334 -44.06 34.08 6.13
N VAL A 335 -44.92 33.79 7.11
CA VAL A 335 -44.95 32.50 7.81
C VAL A 335 -45.25 31.36 6.83
N GLY A 336 -44.42 30.31 6.88
CA GLY A 336 -44.59 29.11 6.03
C GLY A 336 -43.99 29.21 4.62
N SER A 337 -43.38 30.34 4.26
CA SER A 337 -42.67 30.49 2.98
C SER A 337 -41.36 29.70 2.94
N HIS A 338 -41.00 29.18 1.77
CA HIS A 338 -39.72 28.51 1.56
C HIS A 338 -39.22 28.76 0.13
N PRO A 339 -38.05 29.40 -0.07
CA PRO A 339 -37.18 29.95 0.97
C PRO A 339 -37.84 31.16 1.67
N GLN A 340 -37.31 31.58 2.82
CA GLN A 340 -37.95 32.63 3.66
C GLN A 340 -38.18 33.93 2.87
N LYS A 341 -39.46 34.31 2.76
CA LYS A 341 -39.89 35.57 2.14
C LYS A 341 -40.30 36.60 3.17
N TYR A 342 -40.32 37.87 2.76
CA TYR A 342 -40.67 39.00 3.59
C TYR A 342 -41.66 39.93 2.89
N ASP A 343 -42.69 40.33 3.62
CA ASP A 343 -43.56 41.41 3.22
C ASP A 343 -42.93 42.77 3.58
N HIS A 344 -43.13 43.77 2.70
CA HIS A 344 -42.61 45.11 2.89
C HIS A 344 -43.51 46.14 2.17
N PRO A 345 -43.79 47.32 2.77
CA PRO A 345 -44.67 48.34 2.18
C PRO A 345 -44.29 48.80 0.76
N ILE A 346 -43.03 48.60 0.35
CA ILE A 346 -42.53 48.98 -0.98
C ILE A 346 -42.99 48.06 -2.11
N VAL A 347 -43.34 46.80 -1.80
CA VAL A 347 -43.61 45.74 -2.79
C VAL A 347 -44.73 46.12 -3.77
N PRO A 348 -45.89 46.65 -3.33
CA PRO A 348 -46.98 47.05 -4.24
C PRO A 348 -46.62 48.15 -5.23
N PHE A 349 -45.52 48.89 -5.00
CA PHE A 349 -45.09 50.00 -5.83
C PHE A 349 -43.92 49.62 -6.75
N VAL A 350 -42.92 48.89 -6.22
CA VAL A 350 -41.75 48.47 -7.02
C VAL A 350 -42.12 47.39 -8.04
N VAL A 351 -42.99 46.44 -7.71
CA VAL A 351 -43.37 45.37 -8.63
C VAL A 351 -43.99 45.94 -9.93
N PRO A 352 -45.09 46.71 -9.90
CA PRO A 352 -45.66 47.27 -11.14
C PRO A 352 -44.74 48.27 -11.82
N ALA A 353 -43.86 48.97 -11.08
CA ALA A 353 -42.86 49.86 -11.67
C ALA A 353 -41.81 49.09 -12.48
N ALA A 354 -41.32 47.95 -11.97
CA ALA A 354 -40.24 47.18 -12.57
C ALA A 354 -40.69 46.27 -13.72
N ARG A 355 -41.92 45.74 -13.70
CA ARG A 355 -42.40 44.73 -14.66
C ARG A 355 -42.33 45.14 -16.14
N PRO A 356 -42.76 46.36 -16.54
CA PRO A 356 -42.67 46.79 -17.94
C PRO A 356 -41.21 46.81 -18.43
N HIS A 357 -40.29 47.22 -17.56
CA HIS A 357 -38.88 47.26 -17.91
C HIS A 357 -38.24 45.87 -17.92
N GLN A 358 -38.62 44.95 -17.05
CA GLN A 358 -38.15 43.56 -17.12
C GLN A 358 -38.50 42.92 -18.48
N GLU A 359 -39.71 43.18 -18.98
CA GLU A 359 -40.12 42.71 -20.32
C GLU A 359 -39.40 43.45 -21.45
N ALA A 360 -39.15 44.76 -21.30
CA ALA A 360 -38.35 45.51 -22.27
C ALA A 360 -36.88 45.04 -22.31
N ALA A 361 -36.30 44.72 -21.15
CA ALA A 361 -34.91 44.29 -21.01
C ALA A 361 -34.63 42.99 -21.79
N ARG A 362 -35.62 42.11 -21.95
CA ARG A 362 -35.50 40.88 -22.76
C ARG A 362 -35.14 41.15 -24.23
N ARG A 363 -35.40 42.36 -24.72
CA ARG A 363 -35.07 42.78 -26.10
C ARG A 363 -33.64 43.28 -26.24
N LEU A 364 -32.92 43.48 -25.13
CA LEU A 364 -31.52 43.84 -25.17
C LEU A 364 -30.70 42.65 -25.67
N PRO A 365 -29.78 42.84 -26.63
CA PRO A 365 -28.89 41.78 -27.09
C PRO A 365 -28.13 41.15 -25.92
N GLY A 366 -28.02 39.82 -25.90
CA GLY A 366 -27.32 39.11 -24.83
C GLY A 366 -27.95 39.24 -23.43
N PHE A 367 -29.17 39.77 -23.30
CA PHE A 367 -29.83 39.90 -22.00
C PHE A 367 -29.81 38.58 -21.23
N PHE A 368 -29.39 38.64 -19.98
CA PHE A 368 -29.24 37.47 -19.13
C PHE A 368 -30.13 37.54 -17.88
N GLY A 369 -30.25 38.71 -17.26
CA GLY A 369 -31.14 38.86 -16.12
C GLY A 369 -31.20 40.28 -15.57
N LEU A 370 -32.28 40.58 -14.86
CA LEU A 370 -32.49 41.86 -14.20
C LEU A 370 -33.05 41.64 -12.79
N THR A 371 -32.45 42.29 -11.79
CA THR A 371 -32.91 42.28 -10.40
C THR A 371 -32.98 43.70 -9.84
N VAL A 372 -33.90 43.90 -8.89
CA VAL A 372 -34.01 45.14 -8.12
C VAL A 372 -33.96 44.74 -6.66
N THR A 373 -33.04 45.34 -5.92
CA THR A 373 -32.81 45.04 -4.50
C THR A 373 -32.61 46.33 -3.73
N ASP A 374 -33.10 46.38 -2.50
CA ASP A 374 -32.81 47.51 -1.62
C ASP A 374 -31.37 47.45 -1.06
N ARG A 375 -30.98 48.47 -0.30
CA ARG A 375 -29.64 48.58 0.31
C ARG A 375 -29.28 47.46 1.30
N ASN A 376 -30.27 46.67 1.73
CA ASN A 376 -30.11 45.52 2.62
C ASN A 376 -30.26 44.18 1.87
N ALA A 377 -30.16 44.22 0.53
CA ALA A 377 -30.29 43.07 -0.36
C ALA A 377 -31.68 42.41 -0.34
N PHE A 378 -32.73 43.10 0.12
CA PHE A 378 -34.10 42.66 -0.06
C PHE A 378 -34.53 42.88 -1.50
N GLY A 379 -34.87 41.80 -2.21
CA GLY A 379 -35.35 41.82 -3.58
C GLY A 379 -36.88 41.79 -3.64
N PRO A 380 -37.60 42.93 -3.67
CA PRO A 380 -39.06 42.95 -3.73
C PRO A 380 -39.61 42.31 -5.01
N VAL A 381 -38.81 42.26 -6.07
CA VAL A 381 -39.21 41.74 -7.38
C VAL A 381 -38.05 40.97 -8.02
N ALA A 382 -38.34 39.78 -8.55
CA ALA A 382 -37.44 39.02 -9.39
C ALA A 382 -37.94 39.04 -10.84
N MET A 383 -37.20 38.46 -11.80
CA MET A 383 -37.73 38.23 -13.15
C MET A 383 -39.06 37.45 -13.09
N PRO A 384 -40.02 37.64 -14.03
CA PRO A 384 -41.34 36.97 -13.98
C PRO A 384 -41.27 35.44 -13.88
N GLU A 385 -40.38 34.81 -14.63
CA GLU A 385 -40.08 33.37 -14.59
C GLU A 385 -39.54 32.90 -13.24
N ARG A 386 -38.93 33.81 -12.45
CA ARG A 386 -38.46 33.56 -11.08
C ARG A 386 -39.34 34.23 -10.02
N SER A 387 -40.54 34.68 -10.40
CA SER A 387 -41.55 35.26 -9.50
C SER A 387 -42.81 34.40 -9.43
N GLN A 388 -42.67 33.08 -9.55
CA GLN A 388 -43.81 32.15 -9.55
C GLN A 388 -44.35 31.91 -8.13
N PRO A 389 -45.64 31.53 -7.98
CA PRO A 389 -46.18 31.09 -6.70
C PRO A 389 -45.41 29.89 -6.13
N GLU A 390 -45.37 29.78 -4.81
CA GLU A 390 -44.74 28.65 -4.13
C GLU A 390 -45.48 27.34 -4.39
N ARG A 391 -44.73 26.25 -4.42
CA ARG A 391 -45.22 24.87 -4.47
C ARG A 391 -44.71 24.11 -3.24
N GLN A 392 -45.20 22.89 -3.04
CA GLN A 392 -44.70 22.01 -1.98
C GLN A 392 -43.24 21.59 -2.20
N ASP A 393 -42.77 21.59 -3.46
CA ASP A 393 -41.39 21.29 -3.80
C ASP A 393 -40.46 22.46 -3.45
N LYS A 394 -39.58 22.24 -2.49
CA LYS A 394 -38.60 23.22 -2.01
C LYS A 394 -37.57 23.58 -3.07
N ALA A 395 -37.11 22.61 -3.86
CA ALA A 395 -36.13 22.84 -4.93
C ALA A 395 -36.74 23.70 -6.04
N TRP A 396 -38.01 23.47 -6.38
CA TRP A 396 -38.76 24.35 -7.28
C TRP A 396 -38.80 25.79 -6.77
N ASN A 397 -39.11 25.99 -5.48
CA ASN A 397 -39.25 27.34 -4.94
C ASN A 397 -37.92 28.11 -4.90
N GLU A 398 -36.82 27.43 -4.60
CA GLU A 398 -35.47 28.02 -4.60
C GLU A 398 -35.06 28.57 -5.98
N GLU A 399 -35.54 27.97 -7.06
CA GLU A 399 -35.24 28.40 -8.42
C GLU A 399 -36.26 29.41 -8.98
N TYR A 400 -37.56 29.16 -8.78
CA TYR A 400 -38.64 29.84 -9.49
C TYR A 400 -39.46 30.82 -8.63
N SER A 401 -39.31 30.81 -7.30
CA SER A 401 -40.10 31.64 -6.39
C SER A 401 -39.23 32.64 -5.60
N ARG A 402 -38.42 33.43 -6.33
CA ARG A 402 -37.31 34.25 -5.81
C ARG A 402 -37.63 35.72 -5.50
N HIS A 403 -38.89 36.11 -5.55
CA HIS A 403 -39.32 37.45 -5.15
C HIS A 403 -39.45 37.56 -3.62
N GLN A 404 -39.35 38.78 -3.10
CA GLN A 404 -39.53 39.11 -1.69
C GLN A 404 -38.55 38.38 -0.76
N GLN A 405 -37.32 38.16 -1.21
CA GLN A 405 -36.27 37.48 -0.44
C GLN A 405 -35.14 38.44 -0.09
N ILE A 406 -34.42 38.15 0.99
CA ILE A 406 -33.16 38.82 1.32
C ILE A 406 -32.02 37.93 0.83
N PHE A 407 -31.18 38.46 -0.06
CA PHE A 407 -30.05 37.71 -0.63
C PHE A 407 -28.78 37.91 0.20
N ALA A 408 -28.38 36.87 0.94
CA ALA A 408 -27.22 36.92 1.83
C ALA A 408 -25.86 36.63 1.15
N PHE A 409 -25.75 36.77 -0.17
CA PHE A 409 -24.47 36.61 -0.87
C PHE A 409 -23.58 37.84 -0.63
N ALA A 410 -22.33 37.64 -0.22
CA ALA A 410 -21.41 38.73 0.16
C ALA A 410 -21.28 39.80 -0.94
N ASP A 411 -21.12 39.38 -2.20
CA ASP A 411 -21.07 40.28 -3.35
C ASP A 411 -22.35 41.08 -3.53
N THR A 412 -23.52 40.44 -3.40
CA THR A 412 -24.82 41.12 -3.53
C THR A 412 -25.00 42.17 -2.44
N VAL A 413 -24.69 41.83 -1.18
CA VAL A 413 -24.78 42.75 -0.05
C VAL A 413 -23.86 43.96 -0.25
N GLN A 414 -22.65 43.75 -0.78
CA GLN A 414 -21.73 44.84 -1.05
C GLN A 414 -22.20 45.71 -2.23
N GLN A 415 -22.67 45.09 -3.30
CA GLN A 415 -23.19 45.79 -4.48
C GLN A 415 -24.41 46.65 -4.14
N CYS A 416 -25.31 46.17 -3.27
CA CYS A 416 -26.50 46.91 -2.84
C CYS A 416 -26.20 48.23 -2.14
N LYS A 417 -24.95 48.49 -1.77
CA LYS A 417 -24.50 49.76 -1.16
C LYS A 417 -23.99 50.79 -2.19
N THR A 418 -24.04 50.46 -3.48
CA THR A 418 -23.60 51.34 -4.57
C THR A 418 -24.46 52.60 -4.63
N THR A 419 -23.85 53.77 -4.42
CA THR A 419 -24.53 55.08 -4.47
C THR A 419 -24.17 55.88 -5.72
N GLN A 420 -23.16 55.47 -6.49
CA GLN A 420 -22.89 56.10 -7.79
C GLN A 420 -24.08 55.89 -8.75
N PRO A 421 -24.29 56.77 -9.75
CA PRO A 421 -25.39 56.62 -10.71
C PRO A 421 -25.41 55.24 -11.36
N PHE A 422 -24.24 54.73 -11.73
CA PHE A 422 -24.05 53.35 -12.12
C PHE A 422 -22.63 52.85 -11.83
N LEU A 423 -22.48 51.53 -11.74
CA LEU A 423 -21.22 50.81 -11.85
C LEU A 423 -21.31 49.77 -12.97
N ILE A 424 -20.23 49.59 -13.73
CA ILE A 424 -20.10 48.50 -14.69
C ILE A 424 -18.97 47.54 -14.28
N LYS A 425 -19.23 46.24 -14.33
CA LYS A 425 -18.22 45.21 -14.07
C LYS A 425 -18.40 43.99 -14.95
N ALA A 426 -17.30 43.30 -15.23
CA ALA A 426 -17.34 41.94 -15.78
C ALA A 426 -17.34 40.93 -14.65
N TYR A 427 -18.07 39.82 -14.81
CA TYR A 427 -18.02 38.71 -13.86
C TYR A 427 -18.26 37.35 -14.53
N ARG A 428 -17.72 36.31 -13.91
CA ARG A 428 -17.88 34.91 -14.32
C ARG A 428 -19.10 34.30 -13.66
N ARG A 429 -19.96 33.64 -14.44
CA ARG A 429 -21.04 32.79 -13.91
C ARG A 429 -20.82 31.33 -14.34
N PRO A 430 -20.60 30.40 -13.41
CA PRO A 430 -20.63 28.98 -13.71
C PRO A 430 -21.97 28.56 -14.33
N ILE A 431 -21.94 27.73 -15.36
CA ILE A 431 -23.15 27.16 -15.97
C ILE A 431 -23.35 25.71 -15.51
N ALA A 432 -24.60 25.31 -15.30
CA ALA A 432 -24.95 24.01 -14.75
C ALA A 432 -24.51 22.81 -15.62
N SER A 433 -24.30 23.02 -16.92
CA SER A 433 -23.81 22.02 -17.88
C SER A 433 -22.30 21.79 -17.87
N GLY A 434 -21.57 22.46 -16.97
CA GLY A 434 -20.11 22.58 -17.05
C GLY A 434 -19.68 23.71 -17.98
N GLY A 435 -18.71 24.51 -17.54
CA GLY A 435 -18.23 25.70 -18.24
C GLY A 435 -18.55 27.01 -17.49
N VAL A 436 -18.17 28.13 -18.09
CA VAL A 436 -18.39 29.47 -17.52
C VAL A 436 -18.98 30.38 -18.58
N MET A 437 -20.03 31.09 -18.21
CA MET A 437 -20.60 32.18 -19.00
C MET A 437 -20.02 33.50 -18.50
N LEU A 438 -19.55 34.29 -19.46
CA LEU A 438 -19.02 35.61 -19.22
C LEU A 438 -20.15 36.62 -19.34
N LEU A 439 -20.32 37.42 -18.29
CA LEU A 439 -21.37 38.40 -18.20
C LEU A 439 -20.77 39.75 -17.83
N LYS A 440 -21.32 40.80 -18.42
CA LYS A 440 -21.19 42.16 -17.90
C LYS A 440 -22.41 42.48 -17.06
N GLN A 441 -22.20 43.34 -16.08
CA GLN A 441 -23.24 43.79 -15.18
C GLN A 441 -23.20 45.30 -15.09
N VAL A 442 -24.34 45.95 -15.32
CA VAL A 442 -24.57 47.34 -14.92
C VAL A 442 -25.36 47.33 -13.62
N ILE A 443 -24.87 48.08 -12.64
CA ILE A 443 -25.51 48.29 -11.34
C ILE A 443 -25.89 49.75 -11.26
N ALA A 444 -27.17 50.09 -11.40
CA ALA A 444 -27.65 51.47 -11.30
C ALA A 444 -28.26 51.72 -9.91
N SER A 445 -27.95 52.86 -9.29
CA SER A 445 -28.51 53.20 -7.99
C SER A 445 -29.90 53.82 -8.10
N ILE A 446 -30.79 53.47 -7.18
CA ILE A 446 -32.16 53.96 -7.08
C ILE A 446 -32.24 54.86 -5.85
N HIS A 447 -32.55 56.13 -6.08
CA HIS A 447 -32.71 57.14 -5.04
C HIS A 447 -34.17 57.58 -4.98
N VAL A 448 -34.78 57.55 -3.80
CA VAL A 448 -36.15 58.00 -3.56
C VAL A 448 -36.13 59.12 -2.53
N GLY A 449 -36.67 60.29 -2.88
CA GLY A 449 -36.65 61.47 -2.01
C GLY A 449 -35.23 61.92 -1.67
N GLY A 450 -34.29 61.78 -2.62
CA GLY A 450 -32.87 62.09 -2.44
C GLY A 450 -32.08 61.11 -1.56
N ARG A 451 -32.70 60.01 -1.10
CA ARG A 451 -32.05 58.99 -0.27
C ARG A 451 -31.84 57.70 -1.06
N HIS A 452 -30.69 57.07 -0.89
CA HIS A 452 -30.40 55.77 -1.51
C HIS A 452 -31.32 54.68 -0.93
N TRP A 453 -32.20 54.16 -1.78
CA TRP A 453 -33.10 53.06 -1.44
C TRP A 453 -32.45 51.71 -1.75
N GLY A 454 -31.84 51.58 -2.93
CA GLY A 454 -31.34 50.32 -3.43
C GLY A 454 -30.71 50.44 -4.81
N ILE A 455 -30.56 49.31 -5.46
CA ILE A 455 -29.95 49.18 -6.78
C ILE A 455 -30.82 48.39 -7.74
N LEU A 456 -30.58 48.64 -9.01
CA LEU A 456 -30.94 47.78 -10.11
C LEU A 456 -29.69 47.10 -10.64
N GLN A 457 -29.77 45.81 -10.91
CA GLN A 457 -28.70 45.05 -11.55
C GLN A 457 -29.18 44.48 -12.88
N LEU A 458 -28.51 44.84 -13.96
CA LEU A 458 -28.75 44.32 -15.31
C LEU A 458 -27.52 43.52 -15.74
N ALA A 459 -27.71 42.22 -15.98
CA ALA A 459 -26.67 41.34 -16.48
C ALA A 459 -26.93 40.96 -17.94
N TYR A 460 -25.87 40.93 -18.74
CA TYR A 460 -25.92 40.59 -20.17
C TYR A 460 -24.60 39.95 -20.61
N GLN A 461 -24.67 39.13 -21.65
CA GLN A 461 -23.51 38.57 -22.34
C GLN A 461 -22.80 39.67 -23.13
N ASP A 462 -21.48 39.65 -23.11
CA ASP A 462 -20.71 40.58 -23.93
C ASP A 462 -21.05 40.40 -25.42
N GLN A 463 -21.27 41.50 -26.13
CA GLN A 463 -21.73 41.50 -27.52
C GLN A 463 -20.62 41.85 -28.53
N GLY A 464 -19.38 42.01 -28.06
CA GLY A 464 -18.22 42.32 -28.89
C GLY A 464 -17.68 43.71 -28.67
#